data_AF-A0A061HUA5-F1
#
_entry.id   AF-A0A061HUA5-F1
#
_cell.length_a   1.000
_cell.length_b   1.000
_cell.length_c   1.000
_cell.angle_alpha   90.00
_cell.angle_beta   90.00
_cell.angle_gamma   90.00
#
_symmetry.space_group_name_H-M   'P 1'
#
loop_
_entity.id
_entity.type
_entity.pdbx_description
1 polymer ?
#
loop_
_entity_poly.entity_id
_entity_poly.type
_entity_poly.pdbx_seq_one_letter_code
_entity_poly.pdbx_strand_id
1 'polypeptide(L)'
;RVQQAALRAARLQHQELFRLRGIKAQVARRLMELARRKEQRRLRRLAEANKPRRLGRLKYQDPDIDVQLSSELSDSLRTLKPEGNILRDRFKSFQKRNMIEPRERAKFKRKYKVKMVEKRSFREM
;
A
#
# COMPACT_ATOMS: atom_id res chain seq x y z
N ARG A 1 30.58 -58.15 20.32
CA ARG A 1 30.51 -56.71 19.97
C ARG A 1 29.56 -56.45 18.78
N VAL A 2 29.64 -57.22 17.68
CA VAL A 2 28.78 -57.05 16.48
C VAL A 2 27.28 -57.28 16.76
N GLN A 3 26.92 -58.33 17.50
CA GLN A 3 25.50 -58.63 17.82
C GLN A 3 24.81 -57.54 18.66
N GLN A 4 25.54 -56.91 19.59
CA GLN A 4 25.02 -55.79 20.40
C GLN A 4 24.81 -54.52 19.56
N ALA A 5 25.63 -54.29 18.54
CA ALA A 5 25.45 -53.18 17.60
C ALA A 5 24.19 -53.37 16.73
N ALA A 6 23.94 -54.60 16.26
CA ALA A 6 22.74 -54.94 15.48
C ALA A 6 21.45 -54.75 16.30
N LEU A 7 21.43 -55.17 17.56
CA LEU A 7 20.27 -54.96 18.45
C LEU A 7 20.01 -53.47 18.74
N ARG A 8 21.07 -52.67 18.91
CA ARG A 8 20.96 -51.21 19.06
C ARG A 8 20.41 -50.57 17.79
N ALA A 9 20.87 -50.99 16.62
CA ALA A 9 20.36 -50.51 15.33
C ALA A 9 18.87 -50.84 15.15
N ALA A 10 18.45 -52.08 15.43
CA ALA A 10 17.03 -52.47 15.37
C ALA A 10 16.16 -51.65 16.34
N ARG A 11 16.67 -51.34 17.55
CA ARG A 11 15.96 -50.48 18.52
C ARG A 11 15.83 -49.04 18.02
N LEU A 12 16.84 -48.49 17.36
CA LEU A 12 16.80 -47.14 16.76
C LEU A 12 15.81 -47.09 15.59
N GLN A 13 15.82 -48.09 14.70
CA GLN A 13 14.86 -48.22 13.60
C GLN A 13 13.41 -48.27 14.09
N HIS A 14 13.15 -49.02 15.17
CA HIS A 14 11.84 -49.06 15.81
C HIS A 14 11.43 -47.71 16.43
N GLN A 15 12.38 -46.97 17.02
CA GLN A 15 12.13 -45.61 17.52
C GLN A 15 11.84 -44.60 16.39
N GLU A 16 12.53 -44.72 15.26
CA GLU A 16 12.30 -43.88 14.08
C GLU A 16 10.89 -44.08 13.53
N LEU A 17 10.40 -45.31 13.47
CA LEU A 17 9.02 -45.64 13.11
C LEU A 17 7.98 -44.91 13.98
N PHE A 18 8.20 -44.82 15.30
CA PHE A 18 7.31 -44.04 16.18
C PHE A 18 7.42 -42.53 15.95
N ARG A 19 8.61 -42.02 15.63
CA ARG A 19 8.81 -40.60 15.28
C ARG A 19 8.07 -40.22 14.00
N LEU A 20 7.96 -41.12 13.01
CA LEU A 20 7.24 -40.88 11.76
C LEU A 20 5.77 -40.47 11.98
N ARG A 21 5.09 -41.04 12.99
CA ARG A 21 3.71 -40.65 13.33
C ARG A 21 3.63 -39.20 13.81
N GLY A 22 4.59 -38.78 14.64
CA GLY A 22 4.71 -37.39 15.10
C GLY A 22 5.03 -36.43 13.95
N ILE A 23 5.96 -36.81 13.08
CA ILE A 23 6.33 -36.03 11.88
C ILE A 23 5.13 -35.89 10.94
N LYS A 24 4.38 -36.97 10.69
CA LYS A 24 3.16 -36.92 9.86
C LYS A 24 2.13 -35.94 10.42
N ALA A 25 1.90 -35.95 11.74
CA ALA A 25 1.00 -35.01 12.39
C ALA A 25 1.51 -33.56 12.30
N GLN A 26 2.82 -33.33 12.45
CA GLN A 26 3.43 -32.01 12.28
C GLN A 26 3.30 -31.49 10.84
N VAL A 27 3.58 -32.35 9.84
CA VAL A 27 3.40 -32.01 8.43
C VAL A 27 1.94 -31.69 8.13
N ALA A 28 0.99 -32.48 8.61
CA ALA A 28 -0.44 -32.22 8.43
C ALA A 28 -0.85 -30.85 9.01
N ARG A 29 -0.43 -30.55 10.25
CA ARG A 29 -0.67 -29.24 10.87
C ARG A 29 -0.07 -28.10 10.06
N ARG A 30 1.16 -28.28 9.57
CA ARG A 30 1.86 -27.28 8.76
C ARG A 30 1.16 -27.03 7.42
N LEU A 31 0.70 -28.09 6.75
CA LEU A 31 -0.05 -27.99 5.50
C LEU A 31 -1.38 -27.25 5.71
N MET A 32 -2.11 -27.56 6.78
CA MET A 32 -3.33 -26.83 7.15
C MET A 32 -3.06 -25.34 7.39
N GLU A 33 -2.00 -25.00 8.12
CA GLU A 33 -1.60 -23.62 8.37
C GLU A 33 -1.24 -22.88 7.07
N LEU A 34 -0.47 -23.53 6.19
CA LEU A 34 -0.09 -22.97 4.90
C LEU A 34 -1.30 -22.76 3.98
N ALA A 35 -2.24 -23.70 3.97
CA ALA A 35 -3.50 -23.57 3.23
C ALA A 35 -4.31 -22.36 3.74
N ARG A 36 -4.47 -22.23 5.07
CA ARG A 36 -5.14 -21.08 5.68
C ARG A 36 -4.46 -19.76 5.31
N ARG A 37 -3.13 -19.69 5.38
CA ARG A 37 -2.35 -18.50 4.98
C ARG A 37 -2.47 -18.21 3.47
N LYS A 38 -2.61 -19.23 2.63
CA LYS A 38 -2.83 -19.08 1.18
C LYS A 38 -4.20 -18.46 0.90
N GLU A 39 -5.25 -18.98 1.51
CA GLU A 39 -6.61 -18.42 1.36
C GLU A 39 -6.71 -17.00 1.91
N GLN A 40 -6.11 -16.72 3.08
CA GLN A 40 -6.07 -15.35 3.60
C GLN A 40 -5.35 -14.38 2.65
N ARG A 41 -4.23 -14.79 2.04
CA ARG A 41 -3.53 -13.97 1.03
C ARG A 41 -4.37 -13.76 -0.22
N ARG A 42 -5.11 -14.78 -0.66
CA ARG A 42 -6.02 -14.70 -1.81
C ARG A 42 -7.14 -13.70 -1.54
N LEU A 43 -7.81 -13.81 -0.39
CA LEU A 43 -8.88 -12.89 0.02
C LEU A 43 -8.38 -11.45 0.13
N ARG A 44 -7.20 -11.22 0.72
CA ARG A 44 -6.58 -9.89 0.77
C ARG A 44 -6.30 -9.33 -0.62
N ARG A 45 -5.73 -10.14 -1.53
CA ARG A 45 -5.45 -9.71 -2.91
C ARG A 45 -6.73 -9.33 -3.67
N LEU A 46 -7.81 -10.10 -3.49
CA LEU A 46 -9.12 -9.78 -4.07
C LEU A 46 -9.68 -8.47 -3.50
N ALA A 47 -9.58 -8.27 -2.18
CA ALA A 47 -10.03 -7.04 -1.53
C ALA A 47 -9.19 -5.80 -1.91
N GLU A 48 -7.90 -5.98 -2.18
CA GLU A 48 -6.98 -4.91 -2.58
C GLU A 48 -7.09 -4.57 -4.08
N ALA A 49 -7.54 -5.48 -4.93
CA ALA A 49 -7.63 -5.26 -6.38
C ALA A 49 -8.51 -4.05 -6.74
N ASN A 50 -9.57 -3.79 -5.97
CA ASN A 50 -10.49 -2.68 -6.18
C ASN A 50 -10.05 -1.37 -5.50
N LYS A 51 -8.97 -1.40 -4.71
CA LYS A 51 -8.50 -0.25 -3.94
C LYS A 51 -7.33 0.44 -4.64
N PRO A 52 -7.24 1.78 -4.59
CA PRO A 52 -6.07 2.49 -5.08
C PRO A 52 -4.83 2.02 -4.31
N ARG A 53 -3.75 1.72 -5.03
CA ARG A 53 -2.49 1.25 -4.47
C ARG A 53 -1.65 2.45 -4.07
N ARG A 54 -0.78 2.25 -3.09
CA ARG A 54 0.20 3.27 -2.70
C ARG A 54 1.44 3.13 -3.59
N LEU A 55 1.61 4.06 -4.54
CA LEU A 55 2.77 4.11 -5.42
C LEU A 55 3.98 4.82 -4.78
N GLY A 56 3.72 5.89 -4.03
CA GLY A 56 4.76 6.73 -3.44
C GLY A 56 4.60 6.96 -1.94
N ARG A 57 5.26 8.01 -1.43
CA ARG A 57 5.18 8.37 0.00
C ARG A 57 3.76 8.74 0.40
N LEU A 58 3.03 9.46 -0.43
CA LEU A 58 1.68 9.93 -0.14
C LEU A 58 0.64 8.86 -0.49
N LYS A 59 -0.42 8.78 0.32
CA LYS A 59 -1.60 7.97 0.02
C LYS A 59 -2.51 8.75 -0.93
N TYR A 60 -3.22 8.03 -1.79
CA TYR A 60 -4.28 8.66 -2.57
C TYR A 60 -5.38 9.17 -1.64
N GLN A 61 -5.84 10.39 -1.90
CA GLN A 61 -6.96 11.03 -1.23
C GLN A 61 -8.03 11.27 -2.26
N ASP A 62 -9.24 10.77 -1.98
CA ASP A 62 -10.40 11.04 -2.80
C ASP A 62 -10.68 12.56 -2.85
N PRO A 63 -11.11 13.09 -4.01
CA PRO A 63 -11.56 14.47 -4.09
C PRO A 63 -12.82 14.66 -3.25
N ASP A 64 -13.01 15.89 -2.77
CA ASP A 64 -14.27 16.30 -2.16
C ASP A 64 -15.38 16.28 -3.21
N ILE A 65 -16.61 16.05 -2.75
CA ILE A 65 -17.78 16.00 -3.63
C ILE A 65 -18.22 17.44 -3.89
N ASP A 66 -18.27 17.83 -5.15
CA ASP A 66 -18.84 19.12 -5.55
C ASP A 66 -20.37 19.04 -5.42
N VAL A 67 -20.93 19.80 -4.46
CA VAL A 67 -22.37 19.85 -4.17
C VAL A 67 -22.88 21.28 -4.23
N GLN A 68 -24.09 21.47 -4.75
CA GLN A 68 -24.77 22.75 -4.72
C GLN A 68 -25.53 22.92 -3.40
N LEU A 69 -25.48 24.12 -2.85
CA LEU A 69 -26.27 24.48 -1.67
C LEU A 69 -27.72 24.76 -2.06
N SER A 70 -28.64 24.69 -1.10
CA SER A 70 -30.07 24.89 -1.36
C SER A 70 -30.40 26.27 -1.95
N SER A 71 -29.62 27.29 -1.59
CA SER A 71 -29.74 28.65 -2.13
C SER A 71 -29.19 28.81 -3.55
N GLU A 72 -28.35 27.89 -4.00
CA GLU A 72 -27.67 27.93 -5.30
C GLU A 72 -28.33 27.02 -6.33
N LEU A 73 -29.30 26.19 -5.90
CA LEU A 73 -30.11 25.35 -6.77
C LEU A 73 -30.91 26.23 -7.74
N SER A 74 -30.67 26.03 -9.03
CA SER A 74 -31.42 26.69 -10.10
C SER A 74 -32.61 25.84 -10.53
N ASP A 75 -33.76 26.48 -10.75
CA ASP A 75 -34.97 25.80 -11.27
C ASP A 75 -34.84 25.32 -12.73
N SER A 76 -33.84 25.80 -13.47
CA SER A 76 -33.65 25.49 -14.90
C SER A 76 -32.20 25.15 -15.23
N LEU A 77 -31.99 24.15 -16.10
CA LEU A 77 -30.66 23.75 -16.58
C LEU A 77 -29.94 24.86 -17.38
N ARG A 78 -30.68 25.85 -17.91
CA ARG A 78 -30.09 26.98 -18.65
C ARG A 78 -29.44 28.01 -17.71
N THR A 79 -29.93 28.12 -16.49
CA THR A 79 -29.40 29.04 -15.47
C THR A 79 -28.42 28.35 -14.52
N LEU A 80 -28.32 27.02 -14.61
CA LEU A 80 -27.39 26.21 -13.83
C LEU A 80 -25.94 26.58 -14.15
N LYS A 81 -25.18 26.92 -13.11
CA LYS A 81 -23.74 27.10 -13.24
C LYS A 81 -23.08 25.71 -13.28
N PRO A 82 -22.17 25.46 -14.23
CA PRO A 82 -21.42 24.21 -14.24
C PRO A 82 -20.48 24.17 -13.05
N GLU A 83 -20.54 23.08 -12.29
CA GLU A 83 -19.70 22.85 -11.13
C GLU A 83 -18.48 21.97 -11.46
N GLY A 84 -17.47 22.07 -10.60
CA GLY A 84 -16.29 21.21 -10.64
C GLY A 84 -15.26 21.57 -11.70
N ASN A 85 -14.19 20.77 -11.75
CA ASN A 85 -13.09 20.98 -12.70
C ASN A 85 -12.66 19.66 -13.35
N ILE A 86 -12.96 19.53 -14.64
CA ILE A 86 -12.68 18.34 -15.44
C ILE A 86 -11.20 17.94 -15.37
N LEU A 87 -10.26 18.90 -15.40
CA LEU A 87 -8.84 18.59 -15.33
C LEU A 87 -8.46 17.98 -13.98
N ARG A 88 -9.05 18.48 -12.89
CA ARG A 88 -8.84 17.96 -11.54
C ARG A 88 -9.40 16.54 -11.43
N ASP A 89 -10.57 16.27 -11.98
CA ASP A 89 -11.21 14.95 -11.98
C ASP A 89 -10.42 13.94 -12.78
N ARG A 90 -9.95 14.32 -13.97
CA ARG A 90 -9.09 13.46 -14.80
C ARG A 90 -7.78 13.17 -14.09
N PHE A 91 -7.15 14.17 -13.46
CA PHE A 91 -5.93 13.98 -12.69
C PHE A 91 -6.12 13.02 -11.50
N LYS A 92 -7.21 13.18 -10.74
CA LYS A 92 -7.57 12.28 -9.63
C LYS A 92 -7.91 10.87 -10.13
N SER A 93 -8.58 10.74 -11.28
CA SER A 93 -8.84 9.46 -11.93
C SER A 93 -7.55 8.73 -12.34
N PHE A 94 -6.55 9.44 -12.87
CA PHE A 94 -5.23 8.86 -13.15
C PHE A 94 -4.53 8.37 -11.88
N GLN A 95 -4.66 9.11 -10.77
CA GLN A 95 -4.13 8.66 -9.48
C GLN A 95 -4.86 7.41 -8.95
N LYS A 96 -6.20 7.40 -8.99
CA LYS A 96 -7.03 6.27 -8.55
C LYS A 96 -6.73 4.99 -9.34
N ARG A 97 -6.46 5.12 -10.64
CA ARG A 97 -6.03 4.03 -11.53
C ARG A 97 -4.57 3.62 -11.37
N ASN A 98 -3.82 4.24 -10.46
CA ASN A 98 -2.39 3.99 -10.25
C ASN A 98 -1.52 4.27 -11.50
N MET A 99 -1.94 5.19 -12.38
CA MET A 99 -1.11 5.64 -13.52
C MET A 99 -0.14 6.74 -13.11
N ILE A 100 -0.56 7.60 -12.18
CA ILE A 100 0.22 8.71 -11.64
C ILE A 100 0.24 8.59 -10.12
N GLU A 101 1.38 8.82 -9.49
CA GLU A 101 1.44 8.84 -8.03
C GLU A 101 0.82 10.13 -7.44
N PRO A 102 0.18 10.04 -6.27
CA PRO A 102 -0.17 11.22 -5.48
C PRO A 102 1.10 11.99 -5.08
N ARG A 103 1.18 13.26 -5.50
CA ARG A 103 2.30 14.16 -5.21
C ARG A 103 1.81 15.54 -4.81
N GLU A 104 2.55 16.17 -3.89
CA GLU A 104 2.38 17.58 -3.57
C GLU A 104 3.33 18.43 -4.40
N ARG A 105 2.90 19.64 -4.76
CA ARG A 105 3.77 20.59 -5.44
C ARG A 105 4.96 20.93 -4.55
N ALA A 106 6.17 20.72 -5.05
CA ALA A 106 7.38 21.11 -4.35
C ALA A 106 7.35 22.63 -4.08
N LYS A 107 7.49 23.00 -2.81
CA LYS A 107 7.60 24.41 -2.41
C LYS A 107 9.03 24.85 -2.65
N PHE A 108 9.23 25.84 -3.51
CA PHE A 108 10.53 26.47 -3.71
C PHE A 108 10.85 27.36 -2.51
N LYS A 109 11.31 26.75 -1.41
CA LYS A 109 11.76 27.47 -0.23
C LYS A 109 13.27 27.33 -0.11
N ARG A 110 13.96 28.46 -0.01
CA ARG A 110 15.40 28.49 0.26
C ARG A 110 15.63 28.07 1.71
N LYS A 111 16.60 27.20 1.95
CA LYS A 111 17.01 26.78 3.31
C LYS A 111 17.57 27.96 4.10
N TYR A 112 18.31 28.83 3.43
CA TYR A 112 18.97 29.99 4.03
C TYR A 112 18.38 31.30 3.54
N LYS A 113 18.35 32.31 4.41
CA LYS A 113 17.96 33.67 4.06
C LYS A 113 18.97 34.25 3.08
N VAL A 114 18.48 34.94 2.06
CA VAL A 114 19.34 35.70 1.14
C VAL A 114 19.85 36.90 1.90
N LYS A 115 21.18 37.05 1.98
CA LYS A 115 21.78 38.27 2.50
C LYS A 115 21.63 39.36 1.43
N MET A 116 20.77 40.33 1.68
CA MET A 116 20.72 41.53 0.86
C MET A 116 21.93 42.40 1.21
N VAL A 117 22.68 42.80 0.20
CA VAL A 117 23.83 43.69 0.35
C VAL A 117 23.63 44.84 -0.62
N GLU A 118 23.82 46.07 -0.16
CA GLU A 118 23.81 47.24 -1.01
C GLU A 118 24.96 47.18 -2.00
N LYS A 119 24.69 47.57 -3.25
CA LYS A 119 25.74 47.70 -4.25
C LYS A 119 26.69 48.82 -3.82
N ARG A 120 28.00 48.64 -4.03
CA ARG A 120 29.04 49.61 -3.64
C ARG A 120 28.76 51.02 -4.16
N SER A 121 28.25 51.14 -5.39
CA SER A 121 27.91 52.41 -6.04
C SER A 121 26.86 53.25 -5.28
N PHE A 122 26.03 52.64 -4.45
CA PHE A 122 25.00 53.33 -3.66
C PHE A 122 25.41 53.59 -2.21
N ARG A 123 26.53 53.02 -1.76
CA ARG A 123 27.05 53.21 -0.40
C ARG A 123 27.93 54.47 -0.29
N GLU A 124 28.47 54.94 -1.40
CA GLU A 124 29.43 56.05 -1.47
C GLU A 124 28.77 57.39 -1.90
N MET A 125 27.46 57.37 -2.19
CA MET A 125 26.61 58.57 -2.29
C MET A 125 26.02 58.90 -0.91
#